data_AF-A0A1G5CLT3-F1
#
_entry.id   AF-A0A1G5CLT3-F1
#
_cell.length_a   1.000
_cell.length_b   1.000
_cell.length_c   1.000
_cell.angle_alpha   90.00
_cell.angle_beta   90.00
_cell.angle_gamma   90.00
#
_symmetry.space_group_name_H-M   'P 1'
#
loop_
_entity.id
_entity.type
_entity.pdbx_description
1 polymer ?
#
loop_
_entity_poly.entity_id
_entity_poly.type
_entity_poly.pdbx_seq_one_letter_code
_entity_poly.pdbx_strand_id
1 'polypeptide(L)'
;MIAVIMLLALLCQGCTEKSIPLASALSMDSEGNTGLGIHTGSTYDEWATAYGGFEVQVADGENYVPYTVDIPEERKEMSEDTEPIPHDGRFMVAAFYIDDVPMSVKDIAEATGVGTDELADHLASPEYLAEHTVVFRYMIFIIENDVVNNIACDYLDYNSEL
;
A
#
# COMPACT_ATOMS: atom_id res chain seq x y z
N MET A 1 -8.44 19.38 -52.35
CA MET A 1 -9.62 18.98 -51.54
C MET A 1 -9.21 17.74 -50.77
N ILE A 2 -8.75 17.92 -49.52
CA ILE A 2 -9.55 17.78 -48.29
C ILE A 2 -9.95 16.30 -48.14
N ALA A 3 -9.07 15.51 -47.51
CA ALA A 3 -9.04 15.22 -46.07
C ALA A 3 -10.01 14.10 -45.69
N VAL A 4 -9.47 12.89 -45.52
CA VAL A 4 -10.02 11.86 -44.62
C VAL A 4 -8.84 11.04 -44.07
N ILE A 5 -7.92 11.73 -43.40
CA ILE A 5 -6.92 11.10 -42.51
C ILE A 5 -7.15 11.74 -41.15
N MET A 6 -8.07 11.18 -40.36
CA MET A 6 -8.21 11.39 -38.91
C MET A 6 -9.57 10.84 -38.47
N LEU A 7 -9.66 9.54 -38.18
CA LEU A 7 -10.66 9.04 -37.21
C LEU A 7 -10.35 7.61 -36.73
N LEU A 8 -9.13 7.35 -36.26
CA LEU A 8 -8.83 6.09 -35.56
C LEU A 8 -7.79 6.26 -34.44
N ALA A 9 -7.75 7.44 -33.83
CA ALA A 9 -6.87 7.76 -32.68
C ALA A 9 -7.67 7.98 -31.38
N LEU A 10 -8.88 7.46 -31.27
CA LEU A 10 -9.83 7.81 -30.20
C LEU A 10 -10.31 6.63 -29.32
N LEU A 11 -9.58 5.50 -29.31
CA LEU A 11 -9.90 4.36 -28.43
C LEU A 11 -8.74 3.91 -27.52
N CYS A 12 -7.68 4.72 -27.39
CA CYS A 12 -6.69 4.52 -26.32
C CYS A 12 -6.87 5.57 -25.21
N GLN A 13 -8.10 5.75 -24.74
CA GLN A 13 -8.28 6.05 -23.31
C GLN A 13 -8.23 4.70 -22.60
N GLY A 14 -7.05 4.08 -22.60
CA GLY A 14 -6.78 3.05 -21.63
C GLY A 14 -7.05 3.69 -20.28
N CYS A 15 -7.90 3.05 -19.48
CA CYS A 15 -7.92 3.28 -18.04
C CYS A 15 -6.46 3.17 -17.59
N THR A 16 -5.81 4.32 -17.40
CA THR A 16 -4.58 4.35 -16.64
C THR A 16 -5.04 4.07 -15.23
N GLU A 17 -5.16 2.79 -14.87
CA GLU A 17 -5.06 2.38 -13.49
C GLU A 17 -3.78 3.04 -13.01
N LYS A 18 -3.96 4.07 -12.17
CA LYS A 18 -2.86 4.83 -11.64
C LYS A 18 -2.14 3.83 -10.74
N SER A 19 -1.12 3.15 -11.27
CA SER A 19 -0.25 2.31 -10.45
C SER A 19 0.53 3.28 -9.58
N ILE A 20 -0.08 3.67 -8.46
CA ILE A 20 0.58 4.51 -7.47
C ILE A 20 1.73 3.66 -6.93
N PRO A 21 3.00 4.09 -7.08
CA PRO A 21 4.12 3.29 -6.63
C PRO A 21 4.03 3.06 -5.11
N LEU A 22 4.25 1.82 -4.67
CA LEU A 22 4.29 1.45 -3.25
C LEU A 22 5.29 2.31 -2.46
N ALA A 23 6.38 2.74 -3.10
CA ALA A 23 7.35 3.67 -2.51
C ALA A 23 6.74 5.03 -2.13
N SER A 24 5.83 5.55 -2.95
CA SER A 24 5.16 6.83 -2.68
C SER A 24 4.18 6.72 -1.52
N ALA A 25 3.50 5.57 -1.41
CA ALA A 25 2.55 5.30 -0.32
C ALA A 25 3.21 5.28 1.07
N LEU A 26 4.49 4.90 1.13
CA LEU A 26 5.28 4.78 2.36
C LEU A 26 6.27 5.92 2.57
N SER A 27 6.13 7.03 1.83
CA SER A 27 6.99 8.20 1.98
C SER A 27 6.32 9.30 2.79
N MET A 28 7.10 10.03 3.59
CA MET A 28 6.66 11.18 4.37
C MET A 28 7.69 12.29 4.28
N ASP A 29 7.24 13.53 4.10
CA ASP A 29 8.11 14.70 4.07
C ASP A 29 8.46 15.21 5.48
N SER A 30 9.30 16.24 5.55
CA SER A 30 9.71 16.84 6.84
C SER A 30 8.58 17.58 7.57
N GLU A 31 7.47 17.85 6.90
CA GLU A 31 6.29 18.52 7.47
C GLU A 31 5.24 17.53 7.99
N GLY A 32 5.45 16.23 7.76
CA GLY A 32 4.53 15.17 8.17
C GLY A 32 3.46 14.83 7.13
N ASN A 33 3.58 15.33 5.90
CA ASN A 33 2.68 14.96 4.81
C ASN A 33 3.16 13.66 4.16
N THR A 34 2.25 12.76 3.84
CA THR A 34 2.58 11.56 3.07
C THR A 34 2.86 11.89 1.61
N GLY A 35 3.58 11.03 0.90
CA GLY A 35 3.82 11.15 -0.53
C GLY A 35 2.56 11.08 -1.39
N LEU A 36 1.42 10.69 -0.81
CA LEU A 36 0.11 10.72 -1.45
C LEU A 36 -0.72 11.95 -1.08
N GLY A 37 -0.16 12.87 -0.28
CA GLY A 37 -0.79 14.14 0.09
C GLY A 37 -1.71 14.06 1.31
N ILE A 38 -1.68 12.98 2.09
CA ILE A 38 -2.43 12.88 3.34
C ILE A 38 -1.62 13.51 4.47
N HIS A 39 -2.29 14.20 5.38
CA HIS A 39 -1.69 14.83 6.55
C HIS A 39 -2.65 14.74 7.75
N THR A 40 -2.16 15.06 8.95
CA THR A 40 -3.06 15.22 10.10
C THR A 40 -4.12 16.28 9.79
N GLY A 41 -5.39 15.96 10.03
CA GLY A 41 -6.54 16.78 9.67
C GLY A 41 -7.20 16.43 8.33
N SER A 42 -6.58 15.58 7.50
CA SER A 42 -7.26 15.03 6.32
C SER A 42 -8.47 14.20 6.73
N THR A 43 -9.51 14.18 5.89
CA THR A 43 -10.70 13.38 6.15
C THR A 43 -10.47 11.90 5.84
N TYR A 44 -11.34 11.04 6.38
CA TYR A 44 -11.40 9.63 6.02
C TYR A 44 -11.54 9.44 4.51
N ASP A 45 -12.41 10.21 3.83
CA ASP A 45 -12.62 10.10 2.39
C ASP A 45 -11.36 10.46 1.57
N GLU A 46 -10.63 11.49 2.01
CA GLU A 46 -9.34 11.85 1.40
C GLU A 46 -8.33 10.71 1.56
N TRP A 47 -8.22 10.15 2.77
CA TRP A 47 -7.34 9.02 3.06
C TRP A 47 -7.73 7.77 2.26
N ALA A 48 -9.00 7.38 2.26
CA ALA A 48 -9.51 6.20 1.55
C ALA A 48 -9.33 6.34 0.04
N THR A 49 -9.49 7.55 -0.51
CA THR A 49 -9.19 7.85 -1.91
C THR A 49 -7.70 7.68 -2.23
N ALA A 50 -6.81 8.12 -1.35
CA ALA A 50 -5.37 8.01 -1.53
C ALA A 50 -4.85 6.58 -1.39
N TYR A 51 -5.37 5.84 -0.39
CA TYR A 51 -4.83 4.54 0.02
C TYR A 51 -5.68 3.34 -0.40
N GLY A 52 -6.85 3.54 -1.00
CA GLY A 52 -7.79 2.47 -1.36
C GLY A 52 -7.34 1.50 -2.46
N GLY A 53 -6.17 1.75 -3.07
CA GLY A 53 -5.52 0.82 -4.00
C GLY A 53 -4.45 -0.08 -3.36
N PHE A 54 -4.16 0.10 -2.07
CA PHE A 54 -3.13 -0.64 -1.36
C PHE A 54 -3.73 -1.70 -0.44
N GLU A 55 -2.92 -2.71 -0.11
CA GLU A 55 -3.22 -3.60 1.00
C GLU A 55 -3.09 -2.83 2.32
N VAL A 56 -4.20 -2.72 3.06
CA VAL A 56 -4.27 -1.98 4.32
C VAL A 56 -4.58 -2.97 5.44
N GLN A 57 -3.79 -2.97 6.49
CA GLN A 57 -4.08 -3.78 7.68
C GLN A 57 -4.78 -2.93 8.72
N VAL A 58 -5.83 -3.45 9.34
CA VAL A 58 -6.60 -2.77 10.40
C VAL A 58 -6.21 -3.37 11.73
N ALA A 59 -6.00 -2.54 12.74
CA ALA A 59 -5.72 -3.04 14.08
C ALA A 59 -6.98 -3.65 14.73
N ASP A 60 -6.84 -4.88 15.22
CA ASP A 60 -7.76 -5.53 16.14
C ASP A 60 -7.03 -5.77 17.47
N GLY A 61 -7.26 -4.88 18.44
CA GLY A 61 -6.53 -4.86 19.71
C GLY A 61 -5.03 -4.54 19.52
N GLU A 62 -4.17 -5.51 19.84
CA GLU A 62 -2.71 -5.42 19.66
C GLU A 62 -2.23 -5.99 18.31
N ASN A 63 -3.11 -6.63 17.55
CA ASN A 63 -2.76 -7.28 16.28
C ASN A 63 -3.22 -6.44 15.10
N TYR A 64 -2.59 -6.60 13.93
CA TYR A 64 -3.08 -6.08 12.66
C TYR A 64 -3.61 -7.25 11.83
N VAL A 65 -4.82 -7.08 11.28
CA VAL A 65 -5.45 -8.03 10.36
C VAL A 65 -5.54 -7.42 8.96
N PRO A 66 -5.23 -8.17 7.89
CA PRO A 66 -5.33 -7.64 6.53
C PRO A 66 -6.79 -7.29 6.19
N TYR A 67 -7.01 -6.10 5.66
CA TYR A 67 -8.28 -5.61 5.11
C TYR A 67 -8.07 -5.19 3.65
N THR A 68 -9.07 -5.44 2.82
CA THR A 68 -9.11 -4.87 1.47
C THR A 68 -10.01 -3.64 1.48
N VAL A 69 -9.53 -2.51 0.96
CA VAL A 69 -10.28 -1.25 0.97
C VAL A 69 -11.44 -1.29 -0.03
N ASP A 70 -12.66 -1.21 0.47
CA ASP A 70 -13.83 -0.97 -0.36
C ASP A 70 -14.01 0.55 -0.54
N ILE A 71 -13.92 1.02 -1.79
CA ILE A 71 -14.12 2.44 -2.15
C ILE A 71 -15.62 2.60 -2.42
N PRO A 72 -16.29 3.67 -1.92
CA PRO A 72 -17.73 3.88 -2.11
C PRO A 72 -18.20 3.63 -3.56
N GLU A 73 -19.36 2.95 -3.67
CA GLU A 73 -19.97 2.25 -4.83
C GLU A 73 -20.03 2.99 -6.19
N GLU A 74 -19.62 4.24 -6.30
CA GLU A 74 -19.65 4.95 -7.58
C GLU A 74 -18.58 4.45 -8.57
N ARG A 75 -17.66 3.56 -8.15
CA ARG A 75 -16.46 3.19 -8.94
C ARG A 75 -15.91 1.76 -8.88
N LYS A 76 -16.55 0.74 -8.30
CA LYS A 76 -16.03 -0.64 -8.42
C LYS A 76 -17.16 -1.66 -8.52
N GLU A 77 -17.20 -2.35 -9.66
CA GLU A 77 -17.94 -3.60 -9.80
C GLU A 77 -17.38 -4.61 -8.78
N MET A 78 -18.25 -4.93 -7.82
CA MET A 78 -18.16 -5.92 -6.73
C MET A 78 -17.09 -7.03 -6.86
N SER A 79 -16.24 -7.13 -5.83
CA SER A 79 -15.85 -8.44 -5.28
C SER A 79 -16.70 -8.70 -4.03
N GLU A 80 -17.44 -9.80 -4.02
CA GLU A 80 -18.59 -10.08 -3.14
C GLU A 80 -18.25 -10.41 -1.66
N ASP A 81 -17.02 -10.24 -1.19
CA ASP A 81 -16.56 -10.73 0.13
C ASP A 81 -15.72 -9.71 0.92
N THR A 82 -15.96 -8.41 0.74
CA THR A 82 -15.18 -7.35 1.40
C THR A 82 -16.01 -6.65 2.47
N GLU A 83 -15.61 -6.72 3.74
CA GLU A 83 -16.19 -5.89 4.79
C GLU A 83 -15.76 -4.42 4.60
N PRO A 84 -16.66 -3.44 4.81
CA PRO A 84 -16.32 -2.04 4.71
C PRO A 84 -15.27 -1.66 5.75
N ILE A 85 -14.29 -0.86 5.36
CA ILE A 85 -13.27 -0.36 6.29
C ILE A 85 -13.94 0.48 7.39
N PRO A 86 -13.60 0.25 8.67
CA PRO A 86 -14.05 1.10 9.75
C PRO A 86 -13.65 2.56 9.51
N HIS A 87 -14.58 3.48 9.73
CA HIS A 87 -14.31 4.92 9.62
C HIS A 87 -13.37 5.44 10.71
N ASP A 88 -13.24 4.69 11.80
CA ASP A 88 -12.35 4.96 12.93
C ASP A 88 -11.47 3.74 13.20
N GLY A 89 -10.20 3.98 13.52
CA GLY A 89 -9.28 2.91 13.85
C GLY A 89 -7.82 3.24 13.59
N ARG A 90 -6.99 2.20 13.69
CA ARG A 90 -5.57 2.24 13.33
C ARG A 90 -5.37 1.42 12.07
N PHE A 91 -4.83 2.05 11.04
CA PHE A 91 -4.64 1.47 9.72
C PHE A 91 -3.15 1.43 9.40
N MET A 92 -2.65 0.36 8.80
CA MET A 92 -1.25 0.21 8.43
C MET A 92 -1.13 -0.14 6.95
N VAL A 93 -0.27 0.58 6.25
CA VAL A 93 0.22 0.21 4.92
C VAL A 93 1.67 -0.20 5.09
N ALA A 94 2.08 -1.30 4.47
CA ALA A 94 3.43 -1.81 4.62
C ALA A 94 3.96 -2.43 3.32
N ALA A 95 5.29 -2.50 3.22
CA ALA A 95 5.99 -3.18 2.14
C ALA A 95 7.34 -3.69 2.63
N PHE A 96 7.81 -4.77 2.00
CA PHE A 96 9.21 -5.13 2.07
C PHE A 96 9.97 -4.45 0.93
N TYR A 97 11.19 -4.04 1.21
CA TYR A 97 12.15 -3.56 0.25
C TYR A 97 13.24 -4.62 0.16
N ILE A 98 13.31 -5.30 -0.98
CA ILE A 98 14.36 -6.27 -1.29
C ILE A 98 15.33 -5.56 -2.24
N ASP A 99 16.57 -5.35 -1.79
CA ASP A 99 17.59 -4.60 -2.54
C ASP A 99 17.09 -3.23 -3.04
N ASP A 100 16.50 -2.46 -2.12
CA ASP A 100 15.87 -1.14 -2.35
C ASP A 100 14.62 -1.15 -3.27
N VAL A 101 14.15 -2.31 -3.71
CA VAL A 101 12.94 -2.43 -4.53
C VAL A 101 11.73 -2.76 -3.65
N PRO A 102 10.70 -1.88 -3.58
CA PRO A 102 9.49 -2.17 -2.81
C PRO A 102 8.68 -3.27 -3.49
N MET A 103 8.28 -4.27 -2.72
CA MET A 103 7.52 -5.43 -3.16
C MET A 103 6.38 -5.75 -2.18
N SER A 104 5.26 -6.24 -2.71
CA SER A 104 4.18 -6.80 -1.89
C SER A 104 4.54 -8.21 -1.41
N VAL A 105 3.90 -8.69 -0.34
CA VAL A 105 4.06 -10.08 0.15
C VAL A 105 3.82 -11.09 -0.97
N LYS A 106 2.80 -10.85 -1.79
CA LYS A 106 2.47 -11.70 -2.95
C LYS A 106 3.60 -11.71 -3.98
N ASP A 107 4.11 -10.55 -4.37
CA ASP A 107 5.17 -10.47 -5.40
C ASP A 107 6.44 -11.19 -4.94
N ILE A 108 6.76 -11.10 -3.64
CA ILE A 108 7.93 -11.76 -3.06
C ILE A 108 7.73 -13.28 -3.04
N ALA A 109 6.56 -13.74 -2.58
CA ALA A 109 6.22 -15.17 -2.58
C ALA A 109 6.29 -15.76 -4.01
N GLU A 110 5.79 -15.04 -5.00
CA GLU A 110 5.90 -15.44 -6.41
C GLU A 110 7.36 -15.45 -6.91
N ALA A 111 8.17 -14.47 -6.53
CA ALA A 111 9.57 -14.36 -6.96
C ALA A 111 10.49 -15.42 -6.32
N THR A 112 10.26 -15.76 -5.04
CA THR A 112 11.08 -16.74 -4.30
C THR A 112 10.55 -18.17 -4.45
N GLY A 113 9.28 -18.33 -4.81
CA GLY A 113 8.59 -19.62 -4.81
C GLY A 113 8.26 -20.15 -3.41
N VAL A 114 8.41 -19.31 -2.38
CA VAL A 114 8.10 -19.63 -0.98
C VAL A 114 6.62 -19.32 -0.69
N GLY A 115 5.96 -20.16 0.10
CA GLY A 115 4.58 -19.91 0.55
C GLY A 115 4.48 -18.63 1.40
N THR A 116 3.34 -17.95 1.38
CA THR A 116 3.14 -16.72 2.16
C THR A 116 3.25 -16.95 3.67
N ASP A 117 2.99 -18.17 4.14
CA ASP A 117 3.10 -18.61 5.52
C ASP A 117 4.55 -18.83 5.99
N GLU A 118 5.45 -19.17 5.07
CA GLU A 118 6.88 -19.38 5.33
C GLU A 118 7.72 -18.14 5.00
N LEU A 119 7.11 -17.12 4.40
CA LEU A 119 7.84 -15.98 3.84
C LEU A 119 8.57 -15.17 4.91
N ALA A 120 7.97 -14.95 6.07
CA ALA A 120 8.61 -14.20 7.15
C ALA A 120 9.91 -14.86 7.63
N ASP A 121 9.90 -16.18 7.80
CA ASP A 121 11.07 -16.95 8.20
C ASP A 121 12.13 -16.98 7.10
N HIS A 122 11.71 -17.08 5.83
CA HIS A 122 12.61 -17.02 4.68
C HIS A 122 13.34 -15.68 4.59
N LEU A 123 12.59 -14.57 4.69
CA LEU A 123 13.13 -13.21 4.62
C LEU A 123 14.06 -12.87 5.79
N ALA A 124 13.91 -13.55 6.93
CA ALA A 124 14.79 -13.42 8.09
C ALA A 124 15.93 -14.44 8.12
N SER A 125 16.02 -15.35 7.13
CA SER A 125 17.04 -16.42 7.14
C SER A 125 18.44 -15.85 6.87
N PRO A 126 19.49 -16.35 7.57
CA PRO A 126 20.86 -15.94 7.31
C PRO A 126 21.30 -16.17 5.85
N GLU A 127 20.81 -17.24 5.22
CA GLU A 127 21.11 -17.55 3.82
C GLU A 127 20.57 -16.46 2.88
N TYR A 128 19.33 -16.01 3.09
CA TYR A 128 18.73 -14.97 2.25
C TYR A 128 19.37 -13.61 2.51
N LEU A 129 19.57 -13.26 3.78
CA LEU A 129 20.14 -11.97 4.17
C LEU A 129 21.64 -11.84 3.85
N ALA A 130 22.34 -12.94 3.57
CA ALA A 130 23.72 -12.91 3.08
C ALA A 130 23.82 -12.43 1.62
N GLU A 131 22.73 -12.56 0.85
CA GLU A 131 22.68 -12.20 -0.58
C GLU A 131 21.82 -10.96 -0.85
N HIS A 132 20.87 -10.65 0.04
CA HIS A 132 19.90 -9.57 -0.13
C HIS A 132 19.84 -8.62 1.06
N THR A 133 19.55 -7.35 0.77
CA THR A 133 19.12 -6.38 1.78
C THR A 133 17.60 -6.44 1.92
N VAL A 134 17.09 -6.59 3.14
CA VAL A 134 15.66 -6.71 3.44
C VAL A 134 15.26 -5.67 4.47
N VAL A 135 14.41 -4.72 4.05
CA VAL A 135 13.86 -3.68 4.94
C VAL A 135 12.33 -3.73 4.90
N PHE A 136 11.69 -3.95 6.04
CA PHE A 136 10.24 -3.80 6.18
C PHE A 136 9.92 -2.35 6.52
N ARG A 137 9.18 -1.63 5.67
CA ARG A 137 8.71 -0.26 5.95
C ARG A 137 7.22 -0.25 6.12
N TYR A 138 6.74 0.55 7.07
CA TYR A 138 5.32 0.67 7.33
C TYR A 138 4.91 2.09 7.71
N MET A 139 3.67 2.41 7.39
CA MET A 139 3.02 3.68 7.71
C MET A 139 1.71 3.40 8.41
N ILE A 140 1.52 4.01 9.58
CA ILE A 140 0.34 3.87 10.43
C ILE A 140 -0.46 5.17 10.40
N PHE A 141 -1.77 5.05 10.19
CA PHE A 141 -2.76 6.11 10.31
C PHE A 141 -3.63 5.84 11.52
N ILE A 142 -3.89 6.88 12.33
CA ILE A 142 -4.92 6.85 13.36
C ILE A 142 -6.04 7.77 12.90
N ILE A 143 -7.20 7.20 12.63
CA ILE A 143 -8.40 7.95 12.21
C ILE A 143 -9.41 7.90 13.35
N GLU A 144 -9.87 9.07 13.76
CA GLU A 144 -10.86 9.23 14.83
C GLU A 144 -11.86 10.33 14.44
N ASN A 145 -13.15 10.02 14.53
CA ASN A 145 -14.24 10.88 14.07
C ASN A 145 -14.06 11.31 12.61
N ASP A 146 -13.78 10.35 11.72
CA ASP A 146 -13.58 10.56 10.27
C ASP A 146 -12.40 11.48 9.90
N VAL A 147 -11.44 11.68 10.80
CA VAL A 147 -10.27 12.55 10.57
C VAL A 147 -8.98 11.82 10.93
N VAL A 148 -7.99 11.92 10.05
CA VAL A 148 -6.62 11.46 10.31
C VAL A 148 -6.03 12.30 11.44
N ASN A 149 -5.96 11.73 12.63
CA ASN A 149 -5.45 12.40 13.83
C ASN A 149 -3.92 12.26 13.95
N ASN A 150 -3.38 11.13 13.50
CA ASN A 150 -1.94 10.87 13.57
C ASN A 150 -1.46 10.04 12.38
N ILE A 151 -0.23 10.30 11.96
CA ILE A 151 0.49 9.51 10.95
C ILE A 151 1.88 9.21 11.50
N ALA A 152 2.26 7.94 11.50
CA ALA A 152 3.59 7.49 11.89
C ALA A 152 4.21 6.66 10.77
N CYS A 153 5.51 6.77 10.59
CA CYS A 153 6.27 5.96 9.64
C CYS A 153 7.50 5.43 10.34
N ASP A 154 7.80 4.16 10.13
CA ASP A 154 9.00 3.52 10.67
C ASP A 154 9.43 2.35 9.77
N TYR A 155 10.55 1.73 10.12
CA TYR A 155 11.08 0.60 9.38
C TYR A 155 11.84 -0.38 10.28
N LEU A 156 11.98 -1.60 9.80
CA LEU A 156 12.80 -2.66 10.38
C LEU A 156 13.80 -3.14 9.33
N ASP A 157 15.08 -2.97 9.62
CA ASP A 157 16.18 -3.50 8.81
C ASP A 157 16.53 -4.91 9.31
N TYR A 158 16.32 -5.94 8.49
CA TYR A 158 16.54 -7.32 8.88
C TYR A 158 18.03 -7.68 8.87
N ASN A 159 18.85 -6.88 8.17
CA ASN A 159 20.29 -7.07 8.08
C ASN A 159 21.04 -6.40 9.24
N SER A 160 20.39 -5.54 10.04
CA SER A 160 21.08 -4.78 11.10
C SER A 160 21.62 -5.63 12.25
N GLU A 161 21.14 -6.87 12.38
CA GLU A 161 21.49 -7.81 13.44
C GLU A 161 22.46 -8.94 12.97
N LEU A 162 22.94 -8.88 11.72
CA LEU A 162 23.95 -9.80 11.17
C LEU A 162 25.39 -9.34 11.46
#